data_AF-B8MRN0-F1
#
_entry.id   AF-B8MRN0-F1
#
_cell.length_a   1.000
_cell.length_b   1.000
_cell.length_c   1.000
_cell.angle_alpha   90.00
_cell.angle_beta   90.00
_cell.angle_gamma   90.00
#
_symmetry.space_group_name_H-M   'P 1'
#
loop_
_entity.id
_entity.type
_entity.pdbx_description
1 polymer ?
#
loop_
_entity_poly.entity_id
_entity_poly.type
_entity_poly.pdbx_seq_one_letter_code
_entity_poly.pdbx_strand_id
1 'polypeptide(L)'
;MREAETALRKLSRNLKSLEANYDETVAAHDPARHAQEILELDAQKFRIAKAASDLEIESERLEGDLEMLKERLAELEAQGLEGDETVRREREADDATILRLKVYRSLGIDVEADDAGNYNKAIIRNSRKGDVHVVKIDPKFSRFFYANYFWQTMQG
;
A
#
# COMPACT_ATOMS: atom_id res chain seq x y z
N MET A 1 39.94 -49.34 -71.05
CA MET A 1 38.67 -49.77 -71.69
C MET A 1 37.78 -50.55 -70.71
N ARG A 2 38.17 -51.75 -70.23
CA ARG A 2 37.36 -52.56 -69.29
C ARG A 2 37.03 -51.88 -67.95
N GLU A 3 37.99 -51.18 -67.34
CA GLU A 3 37.78 -50.49 -66.05
C GLU A 3 36.73 -49.37 -66.17
N ALA A 4 36.79 -48.60 -67.25
CA ALA A 4 35.79 -47.58 -67.56
C ALA A 4 34.40 -48.20 -67.74
N GLU A 5 34.29 -49.32 -68.45
CA GLU A 5 33.02 -50.07 -68.60
C GLU A 5 32.46 -50.57 -67.26
N THR A 6 33.31 -51.09 -66.38
CA THR A 6 32.89 -51.53 -65.05
C THR A 6 32.48 -50.38 -64.14
N ALA A 7 33.17 -49.23 -64.22
CA ALA A 7 32.81 -48.02 -63.50
C ALA A 7 31.47 -47.47 -64.01
N LEU A 8 31.25 -47.44 -65.33
CA LEU A 8 30.01 -47.00 -65.95
C LEU A 8 28.83 -47.91 -65.56
N ARG A 9 29.04 -49.23 -65.52
CA ARG A 9 28.03 -50.19 -65.03
C ARG A 9 27.70 -49.98 -63.55
N LYS A 10 28.69 -49.70 -62.69
CA LYS A 10 28.45 -49.37 -61.28
C LYS A 10 27.66 -48.07 -61.14
N LEU A 11 28.07 -47.02 -61.85
CA LEU A 11 27.41 -45.73 -61.80
C LEU A 11 25.96 -45.82 -62.29
N SER A 12 25.71 -46.58 -63.36
CA SER A 12 24.36 -46.80 -63.90
C SER A 12 23.45 -47.56 -62.92
N ARG A 13 23.98 -48.54 -62.18
CA ARG A 13 23.22 -49.23 -61.12
C ARG A 13 22.91 -48.30 -59.96
N ASN A 14 23.89 -47.50 -59.53
CA ASN A 14 23.69 -46.53 -58.45
C ASN A 14 22.65 -45.48 -58.83
N LEU A 15 22.71 -44.97 -60.07
CA LEU A 15 21.75 -44.01 -60.60
C LEU A 15 20.34 -44.60 -60.62
N LYS A 16 20.16 -45.84 -61.09
CA LYS A 16 18.85 -46.51 -61.04
C LYS A 16 18.33 -46.73 -59.63
N SER A 17 19.21 -47.09 -58.68
CA SER A 17 18.80 -47.19 -57.28
C SER A 17 18.41 -45.82 -56.71
N LEU A 18 19.12 -44.75 -57.07
CA LEU A 18 18.83 -43.42 -56.59
C LEU A 18 17.51 -42.88 -57.18
N GLU A 19 17.27 -43.11 -58.47
CA GLU A 19 16.00 -42.79 -59.14
C GLU A 19 14.83 -43.55 -58.50
N ALA A 20 14.97 -44.86 -58.27
CA ALA A 20 13.91 -45.63 -57.61
C ALA A 20 13.59 -45.13 -56.20
N ASN A 21 14.62 -44.79 -55.40
CA ASN A 21 14.42 -44.18 -54.08
C ASN A 21 13.80 -42.77 -54.16
N TYR A 22 14.17 -41.99 -55.18
CA TYR A 22 13.59 -40.66 -55.40
C TYR A 22 12.11 -40.78 -55.77
N ASP A 23 11.76 -41.66 -56.70
CA ASP A 23 10.37 -41.88 -57.09
C ASP A 23 9.53 -42.42 -55.92
N GLU A 24 10.08 -43.31 -55.10
CA GLU A 24 9.42 -43.82 -53.90
C GLU A 24 9.19 -42.71 -52.86
N THR A 25 10.18 -41.84 -52.63
CA THR A 25 10.02 -40.72 -51.68
C THR A 25 9.07 -39.65 -52.20
N VAL A 26 9.07 -39.34 -53.50
CA VAL A 26 8.11 -38.42 -54.12
C VAL A 26 6.70 -38.99 -54.10
N ALA A 27 6.52 -40.28 -54.36
CA ALA A 27 5.22 -40.94 -54.29
C ALA A 27 4.70 -41.07 -52.84
N ALA A 28 5.58 -41.23 -51.86
CA ALA A 28 5.23 -41.27 -50.45
C ALA A 28 4.90 -39.88 -49.87
N HIS A 29 5.41 -38.80 -50.47
CA HIS A 29 5.10 -37.44 -50.05
C HIS A 29 3.70 -37.06 -50.52
N ASP A 30 2.80 -36.80 -49.57
CA ASP A 30 1.45 -36.26 -49.83
C ASP A 30 1.47 -34.74 -49.53
N PRO A 31 1.56 -33.88 -50.56
CA PRO A 31 1.63 -32.43 -50.37
C PRO A 31 0.36 -31.87 -49.73
N ALA A 32 -0.79 -32.52 -49.90
CA ALA A 32 -2.05 -32.07 -49.33
C ALA A 32 -2.08 -32.31 -47.81
N ARG A 33 -1.59 -33.46 -47.34
CA ARG A 33 -1.41 -33.72 -45.90
C ARG A 33 -0.43 -32.75 -45.27
N HIS A 34 0.71 -32.51 -45.91
CA HIS A 34 1.70 -31.55 -45.40
C HIS A 34 1.14 -30.12 -45.34
N ALA A 35 0.37 -29.70 -46.36
CA ALA A 35 -0.29 -28.40 -46.34
C ALA A 35 -1.34 -28.29 -45.22
N GLN A 36 -2.11 -29.35 -44.95
CA GLN A 36 -3.05 -29.39 -43.82
C GLN A 36 -2.33 -29.26 -42.49
N GLU A 37 -1.23 -29.98 -42.30
CA GLU A 37 -0.43 -29.95 -41.08
C GLU A 37 0.17 -28.55 -40.82
N ILE A 38 0.64 -27.87 -41.87
CA ILE A 38 1.09 -26.46 -41.78
C ILE A 38 -0.06 -25.55 -41.32
N LEU A 39 -1.25 -25.68 -41.90
CA LEU A 39 -2.41 -24.85 -41.53
C LEU A 39 -2.85 -25.09 -40.09
N GLU A 40 -2.81 -26.33 -39.62
CA GLU A 40 -3.10 -26.67 -38.23
C GLU A 40 -2.07 -26.05 -37.27
N LEU A 41 -0.78 -26.15 -37.61
CA LEU A 41 0.29 -25.54 -36.82
C LEU A 41 0.19 -24.01 -36.81
N ASP A 42 -0.16 -23.37 -37.92
CA ASP A 42 -0.37 -21.93 -37.99
C ASP A 42 -1.56 -21.50 -37.13
N ALA A 43 -2.65 -22.27 -37.14
CA ALA A 43 -3.81 -22.01 -36.27
C ALA A 43 -3.47 -22.23 -34.78
N GLN A 44 -2.62 -23.19 -34.45
CA GLN A 44 -2.12 -23.39 -33.08
C GLN A 44 -1.19 -22.24 -32.66
N LYS A 45 -0.24 -21.85 -33.51
CA LYS A 45 0.67 -20.73 -33.29
C LYS A 45 -0.10 -19.43 -33.04
N PHE A 46 -1.14 -19.15 -33.84
CA PHE A 46 -1.97 -17.96 -33.65
C PHE A 46 -2.74 -17.99 -32.33
N ARG A 47 -3.30 -19.15 -31.95
CA ARG A 47 -3.97 -19.31 -30.65
C ARG A 47 -3.03 -19.11 -29.47
N ILE A 48 -1.83 -19.68 -29.54
CA ILE A 48 -0.82 -19.54 -28.48
C ILE A 48 -0.35 -18.08 -28.38
N ALA A 49 -0.05 -17.44 -29.51
CA ALA A 49 0.37 -16.05 -29.53
C ALA A 49 -0.71 -15.12 -28.95
N LYS A 50 -1.98 -15.35 -29.28
CA LYS A 50 -3.09 -14.60 -28.70
C LYS A 50 -3.18 -14.82 -27.19
N ALA A 51 -3.14 -16.07 -26.72
CA ALA A 51 -3.20 -16.37 -25.30
C ALA A 51 -2.02 -15.77 -24.52
N ALA A 52 -0.82 -15.77 -25.11
CA ALA A 52 0.34 -15.11 -24.52
C ALA A 52 0.14 -13.60 -24.40
N SER A 53 -0.35 -12.95 -25.46
CA SER A 53 -0.65 -11.51 -25.44
C SER A 53 -1.74 -11.15 -24.43
N ASP A 54 -2.80 -11.95 -24.32
CA ASP A 54 -3.87 -11.74 -23.33
C ASP A 54 -3.31 -11.87 -21.89
N LEU A 55 -2.40 -12.82 -21.65
CA LEU A 55 -1.73 -13.01 -20.35
C LEU A 55 -0.72 -11.90 -20.03
N GLU A 56 -0.01 -11.38 -21.02
CA GLU A 56 0.91 -10.24 -20.86
C GLU A 56 0.12 -8.98 -20.43
N ILE A 57 -0.99 -8.68 -21.11
CA ILE A 57 -1.86 -7.54 -20.77
C ILE A 57 -2.40 -7.67 -19.33
N GLU A 58 -2.84 -8.87 -18.93
CA GLU A 58 -3.34 -9.08 -17.56
C GLU A 58 -2.21 -9.00 -16.53
N SER A 59 -0.99 -9.44 -16.87
CA SER A 59 0.17 -9.31 -15.99
C SER A 59 0.54 -7.85 -15.78
N GLU A 60 0.61 -7.05 -16.84
CA GLU A 60 0.86 -5.59 -16.74
C GLU A 60 -0.22 -4.89 -15.90
N ARG A 61 -1.48 -5.29 -16.07
CA ARG A 61 -2.60 -4.77 -15.28
C ARG A 61 -2.44 -5.08 -13.78
N LEU A 62 -2.13 -6.34 -13.45
CA LEU A 62 -1.93 -6.78 -12.07
C LEU A 62 -0.68 -6.14 -11.43
N GLU A 63 0.39 -5.94 -12.19
CA GLU A 63 1.58 -5.23 -11.73
C GLU A 63 1.27 -3.76 -11.41
N GLY A 64 0.47 -3.09 -12.24
CA GLY A 64 -0.01 -1.74 -11.97
C GLY A 64 -0.87 -1.65 -10.70
N ASP A 65 -1.80 -2.59 -10.51
CA ASP A 65 -2.62 -2.66 -9.30
C ASP A 65 -1.75 -2.89 -8.04
N LEU A 66 -0.72 -3.73 -8.16
CA LEU A 66 0.21 -4.07 -7.09
C LEU A 66 1.06 -2.85 -6.70
N GLU A 67 1.55 -2.07 -7.66
CA GLU A 67 2.32 -0.87 -7.39
C GLU A 67 1.46 0.20 -6.70
N MET A 68 0.23 0.41 -7.17
CA MET A 68 -0.73 1.30 -6.50
C MET A 68 -1.00 0.88 -5.04
N LEU A 69 -1.18 -0.42 -4.80
CA LEU A 69 -1.40 -0.95 -3.46
C LEU A 69 -0.18 -0.77 -2.56
N LYS A 70 1.03 -0.94 -3.09
CA LYS A 70 2.28 -0.68 -2.36
C LYS A 70 2.43 0.79 -2.00
N GLU A 71 2.14 1.70 -2.93
CA GLU A 71 2.19 3.14 -2.66
C GLU A 71 1.19 3.50 -1.55
N ARG A 72 -0.03 2.96 -1.63
CA ARG A 72 -1.05 3.21 -0.59
C ARG A 72 -0.66 2.62 0.76
N LEU A 73 -0.03 1.45 0.77
CA LEU A 73 0.50 0.85 1.99
C LEU A 73 1.61 1.73 2.58
N ALA A 74 2.55 2.20 1.76
CA ALA A 74 3.63 3.07 2.21
C ALA A 74 3.10 4.39 2.77
N GLU A 75 2.06 4.96 2.15
CA GLU A 75 1.38 6.16 2.65
C GLU A 75 0.74 5.91 4.03
N LEU A 76 0.05 4.78 4.21
CA LEU A 76 -0.56 4.40 5.49
C LEU A 76 0.49 4.08 6.57
N GLU A 77 1.57 3.40 6.21
CA GLU A 77 2.69 3.13 7.12
C GLU A 77 3.37 4.44 7.56
N ALA A 78 3.53 5.39 6.64
CA ALA A 78 4.06 6.72 6.95
C ALA A 78 3.11 7.53 7.85
N GLN A 79 1.79 7.37 7.71
CA GLN A 79 0.79 7.96 8.60
C GLN A 79 0.81 7.33 10.01
N GLY A 80 1.33 6.11 10.16
CA GLY A 80 1.44 5.42 11.45
C GLY A 80 0.10 5.04 12.09
N LEU A 81 0.16 4.43 13.28
CA LEU A 81 -1.02 3.93 14.02
C LEU A 81 -1.90 5.04 14.62
N GLU A 82 -1.36 6.25 14.78
CA GLU A 82 -2.07 7.36 15.44
C GLU A 82 -2.85 8.25 14.45
N GLY A 83 -2.69 8.04 13.15
CA GLY A 83 -3.18 8.94 12.12
C GLY A 83 -2.30 10.19 12.00
N ASP A 84 -2.61 11.02 11.01
CA ASP A 84 -1.88 12.24 10.60
C ASP A 84 -1.16 12.97 11.75
N GLU A 85 0.09 13.39 11.53
CA GLU A 85 0.98 14.04 12.53
C GLU A 85 0.30 15.23 13.24
N THR A 86 -0.62 15.90 12.54
CA THR A 86 -1.45 16.98 13.10
C THR A 86 -2.38 16.48 14.20
N VAL A 87 -3.10 15.38 13.97
CA VAL A 87 -4.01 14.73 14.93
C VAL A 87 -3.23 14.20 16.13
N ARG A 88 -2.03 13.65 15.90
CA ARG A 88 -1.15 13.21 16.98
C ARG A 88 -0.72 14.38 17.87
N ARG A 89 -0.27 15.50 17.29
CA ARG A 89 0.11 16.70 18.06
C ARG A 89 -1.07 17.33 18.80
N GLU A 90 -2.26 17.32 18.21
CA GLU A 90 -3.47 17.79 18.88
C GLU A 90 -3.80 16.92 20.10
N ARG A 91 -3.73 15.59 19.97
CA ARG A 91 -3.92 14.67 21.11
C ARG A 91 -2.87 14.85 22.20
N GLU A 92 -1.59 14.98 21.83
CA GLU A 92 -0.51 15.21 22.79
C GLU A 92 -0.67 16.57 23.51
N ALA A 93 -1.14 17.61 22.81
CA ALA A 93 -1.43 18.92 23.39
C ALA A 93 -2.65 18.90 24.31
N ASP A 94 -3.70 18.17 23.93
CA ASP A 94 -4.89 17.95 24.74
C ASP A 94 -4.53 17.18 26.01
N ASP A 95 -3.72 16.12 25.90
CA ASP A 95 -3.23 15.35 27.04
C ASP A 95 -2.40 16.22 28.00
N ALA A 96 -1.51 17.07 27.48
CA ALA A 96 -0.74 17.99 28.31
C ALA A 96 -1.65 19.00 29.04
N THR A 97 -2.71 19.47 28.39
CA THR A 97 -3.69 20.39 28.99
C THR A 97 -4.53 19.68 30.06
N ILE A 98 -5.00 18.47 29.78
CA ILE A 98 -5.75 17.63 30.72
C ILE A 98 -4.89 17.32 31.95
N LEU A 99 -3.62 16.97 31.76
CA LEU A 99 -2.68 16.73 32.86
C LEU A 99 -2.49 17.97 33.73
N ARG A 100 -2.30 19.16 33.12
CA ARG A 100 -2.20 20.43 33.85
C ARG A 100 -3.47 20.71 34.65
N LEU A 101 -4.66 20.53 34.05
CA LEU A 101 -5.94 20.71 34.75
C LEU A 101 -6.09 19.72 35.92
N LYS A 102 -5.66 18.47 35.75
CA LYS A 102 -5.65 17.46 36.82
C LYS A 102 -4.73 17.85 37.97
N VAL A 103 -3.56 18.44 37.67
CA VAL A 103 -2.66 18.99 38.70
C VAL A 103 -3.35 20.12 39.47
N TYR A 104 -3.96 21.10 38.79
CA TYR A 104 -4.68 22.19 39.48
C TYR A 104 -5.84 21.68 40.35
N ARG A 105 -6.59 20.69 39.88
CA ARG A 105 -7.66 20.05 40.67
C ARG A 105 -7.11 19.29 41.88
N SER A 106 -5.96 18.63 41.75
CA SER A 106 -5.28 17.96 42.86
C SER A 106 -4.77 18.92 43.93
N LEU A 107 -4.43 20.17 43.53
CA LEU A 107 -4.10 21.26 44.45
C LEU A 107 -5.33 21.86 45.14
N GLY A 108 -6.54 21.38 44.83
CA GLY A 108 -7.78 21.84 45.43
C GLY A 108 -8.41 23.03 44.74
N ILE A 109 -7.96 23.42 43.53
CA ILE A 109 -8.61 24.44 42.69
C ILE A 109 -9.60 23.77 41.76
N ASP A 110 -10.87 24.07 41.99
CA ASP A 110 -11.98 23.69 41.11
C ASP A 110 -12.52 24.95 40.42
N VAL A 111 -13.05 24.79 39.20
CA VAL A 111 -13.63 25.90 38.46
C VAL A 111 -15.00 25.47 37.96
N GLU A 112 -16.02 26.25 38.29
CA GLU A 112 -17.40 25.99 37.87
C GLU A 112 -17.76 26.90 36.69
N ALA A 113 -18.39 26.29 35.67
CA ALA A 113 -19.02 27.02 34.59
C ALA A 113 -20.36 27.59 35.07
N ASP A 114 -20.69 28.81 34.64
CA ASP A 114 -22.03 29.36 34.77
C ASP A 114 -23.00 28.73 33.74
N ASP A 115 -24.29 29.05 33.86
CA ASP A 115 -25.34 28.54 32.96
C ASP A 115 -25.13 28.95 31.48
N ALA A 116 -24.26 29.92 31.22
CA ALA A 116 -23.86 30.39 29.90
C ALA A 116 -22.52 29.81 29.42
N GLY A 117 -21.92 28.89 30.18
CA GLY A 117 -20.66 28.23 29.85
C GLY A 117 -19.38 29.02 30.16
N ASN A 118 -19.47 30.16 30.84
CA ASN A 118 -18.30 30.95 31.23
C ASN A 118 -17.75 30.52 32.59
N TYR A 119 -16.42 30.46 32.70
CA TYR A 119 -15.71 30.05 33.91
C TYR A 119 -15.37 31.24 34.81
N ASN A 120 -16.40 31.84 35.44
CA ASN A 120 -16.25 33.04 36.27
C ASN A 120 -16.19 32.73 37.77
N LYS A 121 -16.20 31.46 38.17
CA LYS A 121 -16.22 31.04 39.58
C LYS A 121 -15.17 29.97 39.84
N ALA A 122 -14.26 30.24 40.77
CA ALA A 122 -13.26 29.30 41.25
C ALA A 122 -13.56 28.91 42.71
N ILE A 123 -13.38 27.63 43.04
CA ILE A 123 -13.55 27.07 44.38
C ILE A 123 -12.19 26.53 44.82
N ILE A 124 -11.66 27.04 45.91
CA ILE A 124 -10.35 26.67 46.43
C ILE A 124 -10.56 25.95 47.75
N ARG A 125 -10.18 24.68 47.80
CA ARG A 125 -10.32 23.81 48.98
C ARG A 125 -8.93 23.61 49.59
N ASN A 126 -8.73 24.11 50.79
CA ASN A 126 -7.49 23.88 51.52
C ASN A 126 -7.65 22.62 52.37
N SER A 127 -7.03 21.52 51.92
CA SER A 127 -7.13 20.21 52.58
C SER A 127 -6.45 20.16 53.96
N ARG A 128 -5.56 21.11 54.28
CA ARG A 128 -4.83 21.16 55.55
C ARG A 128 -5.65 21.82 56.66
N LYS A 129 -6.45 22.83 56.32
CA LYS A 129 -7.29 23.58 57.26
C LYS A 129 -8.78 23.21 57.21
N GLY A 130 -9.23 22.60 56.12
CA GLY A 130 -10.63 22.21 55.93
C GLY A 130 -11.55 23.37 55.52
N ASP A 131 -11.01 24.52 55.13
CA ASP A 131 -11.76 25.67 54.64
C ASP A 131 -11.91 25.67 53.11
N VAL A 132 -13.02 26.25 52.66
CA VAL A 132 -13.39 26.35 51.24
C VAL A 132 -13.66 27.81 50.89
N HIS A 133 -12.87 28.34 49.95
CA HIS A 133 -13.00 29.70 49.45
C HIS A 133 -13.65 29.70 48.08
N VAL A 134 -14.80 30.35 47.96
CA VAL A 134 -15.49 30.51 46.67
C VAL A 134 -15.21 31.92 46.15
N VAL A 135 -14.47 32.01 45.05
CA VAL A 135 -14.05 33.28 44.44
C VAL A 135 -14.78 33.48 43.12
N LYS A 136 -15.46 34.61 42.97
CA LYS A 136 -15.98 35.08 41.69
C LYS A 136 -14.93 35.95 41.01
N ILE A 137 -14.54 35.59 39.80
CA ILE A 137 -13.52 36.31 39.02
C ILE A 137 -14.22 37.47 38.30
N ASP A 138 -14.00 38.69 38.80
CA ASP A 138 -14.42 39.94 38.16
C ASP A 138 -13.23 40.56 37.38
N PRO A 139 -13.45 40.98 36.10
CA PRO A 139 -12.45 41.68 35.29
C PRO A 139 -11.85 42.96 35.90
N LYS A 140 -12.49 43.53 36.93
CA LYS A 140 -12.00 44.72 37.65
C LYS A 140 -10.68 44.51 38.38
N PHE A 141 -10.35 43.27 38.74
CA PHE A 141 -9.11 42.95 39.43
C PHE A 141 -8.10 42.32 38.46
N SER A 142 -6.82 42.60 38.69
CA SER A 142 -5.75 42.07 37.83
C SER A 142 -5.58 40.56 38.01
N ARG A 143 -5.11 39.88 36.96
CA ARG A 143 -4.76 38.44 37.03
C ARG A 143 -3.73 38.16 38.13
N PHE A 144 -2.81 39.11 38.36
CA PHE A 144 -1.81 39.03 39.40
C PHE A 144 -2.41 39.05 40.81
N PHE A 145 -3.46 39.86 41.04
CA PHE A 145 -4.18 39.89 42.30
C PHE A 145 -4.80 38.53 42.63
N TYR A 146 -5.53 37.92 41.67
CA TYR A 146 -6.14 36.61 41.88
C TYR A 146 -5.11 35.50 42.07
N ALA A 147 -4.02 35.50 41.31
CA ALA A 147 -2.96 34.51 41.48
C ALA A 147 -2.38 34.56 42.90
N ASN A 148 -2.05 35.74 43.42
CA ASN A 148 -1.55 35.89 44.78
C ASN A 148 -2.58 35.48 45.82
N TYR A 149 -3.85 35.84 45.63
CA TYR A 149 -4.93 35.45 46.52
C TYR A 149 -5.10 33.92 46.59
N PHE A 150 -5.04 33.23 45.44
CA PHE A 150 -5.14 31.77 45.37
C PHE A 150 -3.96 31.10 46.08
N TRP A 151 -2.73 31.59 45.89
CA TRP A 151 -1.57 31.04 46.57
C TRP A 151 -1.59 31.30 48.09
N GLN A 152 -2.04 32.48 48.54
CA GLN A 152 -2.15 32.81 49.96
C GLN A 152 -3.18 31.94 50.68
N THR A 153 -4.33 31.70 50.06
CA THR A 153 -5.39 30.85 50.62
C THR A 153 -5.00 29.38 50.73
N MET A 154 -3.99 28.94 49.96
CA MET A 154 -3.41 27.59 50.06
C MET A 154 -2.26 27.45 51.07
N GLN A 155 -1.46 28.51 51.25
CA GLN A 155 -0.28 28.48 52.13
C GLN A 155 -0.63 28.71 53.60
N GLY A 156 -1.73 29.43 53.86
CA GLY A 156 -2.24 29.62 55.20
C GLY A 156 -2.66 28.29 55.79
#